data_AF-A0A2S8S6F5-F1
#
_entry.id   AF-A0A2S8S6F5-F1
#
_cell.length_a   1.000
_cell.length_b   1.000
_cell.length_c   1.000
_cell.angle_alpha   90.00
_cell.angle_beta   90.00
_cell.angle_gamma   90.00
#
_symmetry.space_group_name_H-M   'P 1'
#
loop_
_entity.id
_entity.type
_entity.pdbx_description
1 polymer ?
#
loop_
_entity_poly.entity_id
_entity_poly.type
_entity_poly.pdbx_seq_one_letter_code
_entity_poly.pdbx_strand_id
1 'polypeptide(L)' 'MSRLTIPELTERAARGVGKVDRDGLRGATLVSADEVEAMALLLAILGVKPVYPGSYPPPNKIPHTEGERA' A
#
# COMPACT_ATOMS: atom_id res chain seq x y z
N MET A 1 11.05 -4.30 -16.34
CA MET A 1 11.25 -3.80 -14.96
C MET A 1 12.67 -4.08 -14.51
N SER A 2 13.46 -3.04 -14.21
CA SER A 2 14.61 -3.19 -13.32
C SER A 2 14.11 -3.58 -11.92
N ARG A 3 14.86 -4.42 -11.20
CA ARG A 3 14.55 -4.72 -9.80
C ARG A 3 14.76 -3.44 -8.98
N LEU A 4 13.70 -2.92 -8.39
CA LEU A 4 13.80 -1.81 -7.44
C LEU A 4 14.41 -2.31 -6.13
N THR A 5 15.32 -1.52 -5.57
CA THR A 5 15.76 -1.70 -4.19
C THR A 5 14.66 -1.27 -3.23
N ILE A 6 14.69 -1.75 -1.98
CA ILE A 6 13.70 -1.34 -0.96
C ILE A 6 13.68 0.18 -0.74
N PRO A 7 14.81 0.91 -0.71
CA PRO A 7 14.80 2.37 -0.61
C PRO A 7 14.08 3.06 -1.78
N GLU A 8 14.38 2.67 -3.02
CA GLU A 8 13.75 3.27 -4.22
C GLU A 8 12.24 2.98 -4.26
N LEU A 9 11.85 1.76 -3.86
CA LEU A 9 10.46 1.38 -3.72
C LEU A 9 9.75 2.26 -2.69
N THR A 10 10.38 2.44 -1.53
CA THR A 10 9.82 3.19 -0.40
C THR A 10 9.67 4.67 -0.74
N GLU A 11 10.70 5.26 -1.36
CA GLU A 11 10.66 6.65 -1.80
C GLU A 11 9.50 6.89 -2.79
N ARG A 12 9.35 6.02 -3.78
CA ARG A 12 8.32 6.15 -4.80
C ARG A 12 6.91 6.02 -4.22
N ALA A 13 6.70 5.05 -3.34
CA ALA A 13 5.42 4.91 -2.65
C ALA A 13 5.12 6.12 -1.74
N ALA A 14 6.13 6.64 -1.02
CA ALA A 14 5.97 7.81 -0.15
C ALA A 14 5.58 9.07 -0.94
N ARG A 15 6.11 9.26 -2.15
CA ARG A 15 5.70 10.34 -3.05
C ARG A 15 4.23 10.22 -3.47
N GLY A 16 3.78 9.00 -3.81
CA GLY A 16 2.37 8.71 -4.11
C GLY A 16 1.46 9.04 -2.92
N VAL A 17 1.82 8.57 -1.71
CA VAL A 17 1.10 8.87 -0.47
C VAL A 17 1.03 10.37 -0.20
N GLY A 18 2.14 11.10 -0.37
CA GLY A 18 2.18 12.55 -0.14
C GLY A 18 1.24 13.34 -1.06
N LYS A 19 1.00 12.87 -2.30
CA LYS A 19 -0.01 13.48 -3.19
C LYS A 19 -1.42 13.28 -2.63
N VAL A 20 -1.74 12.05 -2.25
CA VAL A 20 -3.07 11.70 -1.70
C VAL A 20 -3.35 12.46 -0.41
N ASP A 21 -2.36 12.53 0.49
CA ASP A 21 -2.47 13.22 1.77
C ASP A 21 -2.68 14.73 1.60
N ARG A 22 -1.87 15.38 0.74
CA ARG A 22 -1.94 16.83 0.53
C ARG A 22 -3.18 17.27 -0.23
N ASP A 23 -3.55 16.55 -1.30
CA ASP A 23 -4.54 17.01 -2.29
C ASP A 23 -5.83 16.15 -2.28
N GLY A 24 -5.96 15.18 -1.37
CA GLY A 24 -7.13 14.32 -1.23
C GLY A 24 -7.48 13.53 -2.50
N LEU A 25 -8.77 13.55 -2.87
CA LEU A 25 -9.27 12.88 -4.09
C LEU A 25 -8.55 13.36 -5.36
N ARG A 26 -8.18 14.65 -5.42
CA ARG A 26 -7.40 15.17 -6.55
C ARG A 26 -6.03 14.54 -6.56
N GLY A 27 -5.37 14.44 -5.40
CA GLY A 27 -4.08 13.77 -5.23
C GLY A 27 -4.08 12.33 -5.73
N ALA A 28 -5.13 11.57 -5.44
CA ALA A 28 -5.30 10.20 -5.91
C ALA A 28 -5.26 10.08 -7.45
N THR A 29 -5.83 11.04 -8.17
CA THR A 29 -5.78 11.07 -9.66
C THR A 29 -4.43 11.49 -10.23
N LEU A 30 -3.50 11.98 -9.39
CA LEU A 30 -2.16 12.42 -9.77
C LEU A 30 -1.07 11.39 -9.45
N VAL A 31 -1.43 10.26 -8.84
CA VAL A 31 -0.52 9.15 -8.57
C VAL A 31 -0.19 8.45 -9.89
N SER A 32 1.10 8.29 -10.18
CA SER A 32 1.54 7.61 -11.40
C SER A 32 1.43 6.09 -11.28
N ALA A 33 1.44 5.39 -12.42
CA ALA A 33 1.41 3.92 -12.43
C ALA A 33 2.58 3.32 -11.60
N ASP A 34 3.78 3.89 -11.71
CA ASP A 34 4.93 3.40 -10.93
C ASP A 34 4.75 3.62 -9.43
N GLU A 35 4.13 4.73 -9.02
CA GLU A 35 3.85 5.00 -7.62
C GLU A 35 2.77 4.05 -7.08
N VAL A 36 1.74 3.75 -7.88
CA VAL A 36 0.74 2.73 -7.56
C VAL A 36 1.39 1.36 -7.41
N GLU A 37 2.26 0.96 -8.33
CA GLU A 37 2.98 -0.31 -8.25
C GLU A 37 3.86 -0.37 -7.00
N ALA A 38 4.58 0.71 -6.68
CA ALA A 38 5.41 0.79 -5.49
C ALA A 38 4.58 0.67 -4.19
N MET A 39 3.42 1.33 -4.13
CA MET A 39 2.49 1.22 -3.01
C MET A 39 1.95 -0.21 -2.87
N ALA A 40 1.55 -0.84 -3.98
CA ALA A 40 1.05 -2.21 -3.99
C ALA A 40 2.12 -3.21 -3.52
N LEU A 41 3.36 -3.04 -3.96
CA LEU A 41 4.49 -3.86 -3.53
C LEU A 41 4.81 -3.69 -2.05
N LEU A 42 4.77 -2.45 -1.52
CA LEU A 42 4.92 -2.25 -0.07
C LEU A 42 3.81 -2.93 0.72
N LEU A 43 2.56 -2.86 0.28
CA LEU A 43 1.44 -3.57 0.91
C LEU A 43 1.69 -5.08 0.91
N ALA A 44 2.19 -5.64 -0.19
CA ALA A 44 2.55 -7.05 -0.27
C ALA A 44 3.70 -7.41 0.69
N ILE A 45 4.73 -6.56 0.81
CA ILE A 45 5.82 -6.74 1.79
C ILE A 45 5.29 -6.72 3.23
N LEU A 46 4.29 -5.88 3.51
CA LEU A 46 3.59 -5.82 4.80
C LEU A 46 2.60 -6.99 5.02
N GLY A 47 2.49 -7.92 4.07
CA GLY A 47 1.66 -9.12 4.17
C GLY A 47 0.18 -8.91 3.80
N VAL A 48 -0.17 -7.78 3.18
CA VAL A 48 -1.53 -7.55 2.70
C VAL A 48 -1.81 -8.47 1.52
N LYS A 49 -2.82 -9.34 1.67
CA LYS A 49 -3.25 -10.24 0.60
C LYS A 49 -4.19 -9.51 -0.36
N PRO A 50 -3.95 -9.60 -1.68
CA PRO A 50 -4.84 -9.01 -2.66
C PRO A 50 -6.22 -9.67 -2.60
N VAL A 51 -7.26 -8.85 -2.73
CA VAL A 51 -8.64 -9.29 -2.95
C VAL A 51 -8.93 -9.16 -4.44
N TYR A 52 -9.08 -10.28 -5.14
CA TYR A 52 -9.31 -10.27 -6.59
C TYR A 52 -10.81 -10.09 -6.92
N PRO A 53 -11.15 -9.51 -8.09
CA PRO A 53 -12.54 -9.46 -8.54
C PRO A 53 -13.20 -10.85 -8.54
N GLY A 54 -14.43 -10.94 -8.01
CA GLY A 54 -15.16 -12.21 -7.90
C GLY A 54 -14.73 -13.11 -6.73
N SER A 55 -13.68 -12.75 -5.98
CA SER A 55 -13.42 -13.36 -4.67
C SER A 55 -14.40 -12.81 -3.62
N TYR A 56 -14.83 -13.67 -2.69
CA TYR A 56 -15.77 -13.36 -1.61
C TYR A 56 -14.97 -13.07 -0.33
N PRO A 57 -14.76 -11.82 0.14
CA PRO A 57 -14.31 -11.58 1.52
C PRO A 57 -15.52 -11.18 2.41
N PRO A 58 -15.71 -11.62 3.70
CA PRO A 58 -14.88 -11.22 4.88
C PRO A 58 -14.95 -12.25 6.09
N PRO A 59 -14.42 -12.07 7.35
CA PRO A 59 -14.10 -10.85 8.12
C PRO A 59 -12.64 -10.63 8.55
N ASN A 60 -12.31 -9.33 8.56
CA ASN A 60 -11.58 -8.58 9.59
C ASN A 60 -10.93 -9.40 10.71
N LYS A 61 -9.63 -9.63 10.59
CA LYS A 61 -8.71 -9.44 11.71
C LYS A 61 -7.51 -8.67 11.20
N ILE A 62 -7.44 -7.37 11.51
CA ILE A 62 -6.13 -6.79 11.78
C ILE A 62 -5.58 -7.68 12.90
N PRO A 63 -4.43 -8.36 12.73
CA PRO A 63 -3.89 -9.14 13.82
C PRO A 63 -3.64 -8.17 14.98
N HIS A 64 -4.44 -8.30 16.04
CA HIS A 64 -4.01 -7.80 17.33
C HIS A 64 -2.66 -8.49 17.59
N THR A 65 -1.60 -7.71 17.71
CA THR A 65 -0.43 -8.19 18.45
C THR A 65 -0.94 -8.68 19.79
N GLU A 66 -0.83 -9.98 20.05
CA GLU A 66 -0.98 -10.54 21.38
C GLU A 66 0.09 -9.88 22.26
N GLY A 67 -0.25 -8.76 22.89
CA GLY A 67 0.74 -7.93 23.57
C GLY A 67 0.21 -6.72 24.34
N GLU A 68 -1.09 -6.45 24.36
CA GLU A 68 -1.68 -5.46 25.28
C GLU A 68 -2.62 -6.17 26.25
N ARG A 69 -2.00 -6.96 27.13
CA ARG A 69 -2.57 -7.37 28.41
C ARG A 69 -1.84 -6.58 29.50
N ALA A 70 -2.44 -5.47 29.94
CA ALA A 70 -2.44 -4.96 31.32
C ALA A 70 -3.13 -3.58 31.33
#